data_AF-A0AB33B781-F1
#
_entry.id   AF-A0AB33B781-F1
#
_cell.length_a   1.000
_cell.length_b   1.000
_cell.length_c   1.000
_cell.angle_alpha   90.00
_cell.angle_beta   90.00
_cell.angle_gamma   90.00
#
_symmetry.space_group_name_H-M   'P 1'
#
loop_
_entity.id
_entity.type
_entity.pdbx_description
1 polymer ?
#
loop_
_entity_poly.entity_id
_entity_poly.type
_entity_poly.pdbx_seq_one_letter_code
_entity_poly.pdbx_strand_id
1 'polypeptide(L)'
;MLTSIIILTHNQLKYTKECIDSIRKYTDQQEYELIVVDNASNDGTVQWLQQQQDIILIENAENMGFPKGCNQGIRKAKGQNILLLNNDVVVTKNWLKNLINCLYAKKDTAAVGPVTNSASYYSAIPISYTNIQEMQEFASGFNQSNSEKWEERMKLIGFCMLIKKTVLDEIGLLDERFTPGNYEDDDISLRIYQKGYKLFLCRDTFIHHYGSASWKEDNINFSIVLNKNSKKFYEKWGFSEENLFIHYNLLEIADRIVADVPQEGMNILYIGAGCGATLLEIQRRYPKAFICGVESNEKAAVFANKIAPTICIDYNKLSEVLDKKKFQIVFLSSPIEPDQLMNVIQSISQKLAPTGNIIMSEFNFRNYNISQSEI
;
A
#
# COMPACT_ATOMS: atom_id res chain seq x y z
N MET A 1 1.50 25.57 -1.47
CA MET A 1 2.21 24.80 -0.43
C MET A 1 3.41 24.18 -1.10
N LEU A 2 4.61 24.30 -0.51
CA LEU A 2 5.84 23.79 -1.10
C LEU A 2 5.96 22.28 -0.84
N THR A 3 6.30 21.51 -1.88
CA THR A 3 6.60 20.09 -1.79
C THR A 3 8.08 19.86 -2.00
N SER A 4 8.76 19.24 -1.03
CA SER A 4 10.14 18.77 -1.22
C SER A 4 10.11 17.41 -1.89
N ILE A 5 10.53 17.36 -3.16
CA ILE A 5 10.65 16.12 -3.92
C ILE A 5 12.04 15.55 -3.67
N ILE A 6 12.06 14.34 -3.11
CA ILE A 6 13.27 13.63 -2.73
C ILE A 6 13.43 12.43 -3.65
N ILE A 7 14.50 12.46 -4.43
CA ILE A 7 14.87 11.38 -5.34
C ILE A 7 16.16 10.75 -4.83
N LEU A 8 16.13 9.46 -4.57
CA LEU A 8 17.33 8.66 -4.36
C LEU A 8 17.74 8.04 -5.68
N THR A 9 19.03 8.08 -6.01
CA THR A 9 19.55 7.48 -7.24
C THR A 9 20.84 6.68 -6.97
N HIS A 10 21.02 5.61 -7.72
CA HIS A 10 22.26 4.83 -7.79
C HIS A 10 22.40 4.32 -9.23
N ASN A 11 23.27 4.98 -9.99
CA ASN A 11 23.39 4.88 -11.44
C ASN A 11 22.09 5.25 -12.17
N GLN A 12 21.88 4.69 -13.36
CA GLN A 12 20.69 4.89 -14.19
C GLN A 12 20.51 6.35 -14.63
N LEU A 13 21.57 6.96 -15.14
CA LEU A 13 21.57 8.36 -15.60
C LEU A 13 20.37 8.68 -16.52
N LYS A 14 20.05 7.77 -17.46
CA LYS A 14 18.93 7.96 -18.39
C LYS A 14 17.60 8.16 -17.65
N TYR A 15 17.28 7.27 -16.72
CA TYR A 15 16.03 7.34 -15.96
C TYR A 15 16.00 8.58 -15.07
N THR A 16 17.12 8.88 -14.39
CA THR A 16 17.25 10.09 -13.57
C THR A 16 16.95 11.37 -14.37
N LYS A 17 17.48 11.48 -15.60
CA LYS A 17 17.18 12.61 -16.50
C LYS A 17 15.69 12.68 -16.84
N GLU A 18 15.11 11.58 -17.30
CA GLU A 18 13.70 11.54 -17.69
C GLU A 18 12.76 11.87 -16.53
N CYS A 19 13.07 11.39 -15.33
CA CYS A 19 12.32 11.69 -14.10
C CYS A 19 12.35 13.20 -13.82
N ILE A 20 13.53 13.79 -13.73
CA ILE A 20 13.71 15.20 -13.40
C ILE A 20 13.10 16.11 -14.48
N ASP A 21 13.30 15.79 -15.75
CA ASP A 21 12.74 16.56 -16.86
C ASP A 21 11.21 16.49 -16.87
N SER A 22 10.61 15.35 -16.50
CA SER A 22 9.16 15.23 -16.37
C SER A 22 8.60 16.07 -15.21
N ILE A 23 9.30 16.15 -14.07
CA ILE A 23 8.91 17.02 -12.94
C ILE A 23 8.93 18.47 -13.38
N ARG A 24 10.05 18.93 -13.96
CA ARG A 24 10.20 20.31 -14.48
C ARG A 24 9.12 20.67 -15.50
N LYS A 25 8.70 19.69 -16.32
CA LYS A 25 7.68 19.89 -17.35
C LYS A 25 6.26 19.99 -16.79
N TYR A 26 5.93 19.21 -15.76
CA TYR A 26 4.55 19.03 -15.29
C TYR A 26 4.28 19.60 -13.89
N THR A 27 5.20 20.38 -13.34
CA THR A 27 5.06 21.01 -12.03
C THR A 27 5.67 22.41 -12.06
N ASP A 28 4.97 23.39 -11.51
CA ASP A 28 5.47 24.77 -11.44
C ASP A 28 6.66 24.82 -10.48
N GLN A 29 7.74 25.47 -10.90
CA GLN A 29 8.99 25.59 -10.13
C GLN A 29 8.80 26.26 -8.76
N GLN A 30 7.72 27.02 -8.55
CA GLN A 30 7.39 27.62 -7.25
C GLN A 30 6.70 26.65 -6.28
N GLU A 31 6.20 25.52 -6.77
CA GLU A 31 5.45 24.53 -5.99
C GLU A 31 6.33 23.44 -5.39
N TYR A 32 7.58 23.31 -5.85
CA TYR A 32 8.50 22.29 -5.37
C TYR A 32 9.94 22.77 -5.18
N GLU A 33 10.69 22.03 -4.37
CA GLU A 33 12.15 22.01 -4.41
C GLU A 33 12.60 20.58 -4.72
N LEU A 34 13.74 20.44 -5.39
CA LEU A 34 14.25 19.14 -5.80
C LEU A 34 15.51 18.79 -5.02
N ILE A 35 15.45 17.69 -4.28
CA ILE A 35 16.56 17.17 -3.48
C ILE A 35 16.92 15.80 -4.06
N VAL A 36 18.13 15.68 -4.60
CA VAL A 36 18.62 14.42 -5.14
C VAL A 36 19.71 13.89 -4.22
N VAL A 37 19.56 12.65 -3.78
CA VAL A 37 20.55 11.92 -3.01
C VAL A 37 21.17 10.87 -3.92
N ASP A 38 22.44 11.05 -4.27
CA ASP A 38 23.20 10.08 -5.03
C ASP A 38 23.88 9.08 -4.09
N ASN A 39 23.61 7.79 -4.29
CA ASN A 39 24.12 6.67 -3.50
C ASN A 39 25.39 6.07 -4.12
N ALA A 40 26.39 6.89 -4.43
CA ALA A 40 27.67 6.48 -5.02
C ALA A 40 27.54 5.93 -6.45
N SER A 41 26.89 6.69 -7.33
CA SER A 41 26.83 6.36 -8.76
C SER A 41 28.19 6.49 -9.45
N ASN A 42 28.44 5.66 -10.45
CA ASN A 42 29.68 5.64 -11.24
C ASN A 42 29.46 5.69 -12.77
N ASP A 43 28.22 5.93 -13.22
CA ASP A 43 27.79 5.90 -14.62
C ASP A 43 27.68 7.29 -15.28
N GLY A 44 28.17 8.35 -14.63
CA GLY A 44 28.01 9.73 -15.09
C GLY A 44 26.85 10.48 -14.41
N THR A 45 26.04 9.82 -13.57
CA THR A 45 24.91 10.43 -12.86
C THR A 45 25.34 11.62 -12.00
N VAL A 46 26.37 11.47 -11.17
CA VAL A 46 26.87 12.53 -10.29
C VAL A 46 27.32 13.76 -11.08
N GLN A 47 28.14 13.57 -12.11
CA GLN A 47 28.70 14.65 -12.93
C GLN A 47 27.59 15.46 -13.61
N TRP A 48 26.54 14.78 -14.06
CA TRP A 48 25.38 15.46 -14.64
C TRP A 48 24.56 16.20 -13.59
N LEU A 49 24.34 15.61 -12.41
CA LEU A 49 23.62 16.24 -11.29
C LEU A 49 24.32 17.50 -10.78
N GLN A 50 25.65 17.50 -10.67
CA GLN A 50 26.45 18.66 -10.25
C GLN A 50 26.30 19.87 -11.19
N GLN A 51 25.89 19.65 -12.45
CA GLN A 51 25.65 20.72 -13.41
C GLN A 51 24.25 21.36 -13.26
N GLN A 52 23.34 20.76 -12.48
CA GLN A 52 21.97 21.23 -12.32
C GLN A 52 21.88 22.30 -11.21
N GLN A 53 21.46 23.51 -11.56
CA GLN A 53 21.43 24.65 -10.62
C GLN A 53 20.19 24.68 -9.71
N ASP A 54 19.14 23.97 -10.08
CA ASP A 54 17.85 23.87 -9.39
C ASP A 54 17.76 22.66 -8.44
N ILE A 55 18.86 21.90 -8.28
CA ILE A 55 18.91 20.68 -7.47
C ILE A 55 19.76 20.89 -6.21
N ILE A 56 19.23 20.48 -5.07
CA ILE A 56 20.00 20.27 -3.85
C ILE A 56 20.57 18.85 -3.89
N LEU A 57 21.84 18.73 -4.23
CA LEU A 57 22.52 17.42 -4.35
C LEU A 57 23.17 16.99 -3.01
N ILE A 58 22.96 15.73 -2.63
CA ILE A 58 23.68 15.04 -1.56
C ILE A 58 24.43 13.87 -2.19
N GLU A 59 25.75 13.86 -2.10
CA GLU A 59 26.61 12.82 -2.68
C GLU A 59 27.11 11.89 -1.57
N ASN A 60 26.68 10.63 -1.57
CA ASN A 60 27.21 9.61 -0.67
C ASN A 60 28.45 8.95 -1.28
N ALA A 61 29.43 8.65 -0.43
CA ALA A 61 30.66 7.94 -0.84
C ALA A 61 30.43 6.43 -1.07
N GLU A 62 29.38 5.86 -0.47
CA GLU A 62 28.98 4.47 -0.61
C GLU A 62 27.45 4.36 -0.74
N ASN A 63 26.95 3.20 -1.20
CA ASN A 63 25.51 2.97 -1.29
C ASN A 63 24.92 2.77 0.12
N MET A 64 24.24 3.81 0.63
CA MET A 64 23.67 3.83 1.97
C MET A 64 22.34 3.06 2.10
N GLY A 65 21.82 2.52 0.99
CA GLY A 65 20.48 1.95 0.90
C GLY A 65 19.36 2.99 0.84
N PHE A 66 18.15 2.51 0.57
CA PHE A 66 16.96 3.32 0.33
C PHE A 66 16.51 4.17 1.52
N PRO A 67 16.15 3.58 2.69
CA PRO A 67 15.59 4.36 3.78
C PRO A 67 16.56 5.44 4.30
N LYS A 68 17.85 5.11 4.42
CA LYS A 68 18.87 6.06 4.89
C LYS A 68 19.11 7.20 3.91
N GLY A 69 19.19 6.89 2.61
CA GLY A 69 19.32 7.89 1.55
C GLY A 69 18.14 8.85 1.51
N CYS A 70 16.91 8.32 1.50
CA CYS A 70 15.70 9.14 1.59
C CYS A 70 15.69 10.00 2.86
N ASN A 71 16.07 9.44 4.03
CA ASN A 71 16.14 10.19 5.28
C ASN A 71 17.15 11.37 5.22
N GLN A 72 18.27 11.24 4.50
CA GLN A 72 19.19 12.37 4.29
C GLN A 72 18.50 13.50 3.52
N GLY A 73 17.75 13.16 2.46
CA GLY A 73 16.94 14.12 1.72
C GLY A 73 15.85 14.77 2.58
N ILE A 74 15.12 13.99 3.37
CA ILE A 74 14.05 14.50 4.24
C ILE A 74 14.60 15.52 5.24
N ARG A 75 15.79 15.30 5.79
CA ARG A 75 16.43 16.24 6.73
C ARG A 75 16.83 17.56 6.08
N LYS A 76 16.98 17.63 4.75
CA LYS A 76 17.26 18.87 4.01
C LYS A 76 15.99 19.59 3.53
N ALA A 77 14.85 18.91 3.55
CA ALA A 77 13.58 19.41 3.04
C ALA A 77 13.00 20.60 3.83
N LYS A 78 12.57 21.63 3.11
CA LYS A 78 11.94 22.86 3.62
C LYS A 78 10.42 22.89 3.37
N GLY A 79 9.91 22.08 2.45
CA GLY A 79 8.50 21.97 2.11
C GLY A 79 7.61 21.48 3.25
N GLN A 80 6.32 21.82 3.18
CA GLN A 80 5.31 21.30 4.10
C GLN A 80 4.90 19.87 3.74
N ASN A 81 5.12 19.48 2.48
CA ASN A 81 4.92 18.12 2.00
C ASN A 81 6.26 17.51 1.63
N ILE A 82 6.44 16.23 1.95
CA ILE A 82 7.59 15.43 1.57
C ILE A 82 7.12 14.42 0.53
N LEU A 83 7.71 14.44 -0.65
CA LEU A 83 7.46 13.44 -1.68
C LEU A 83 8.69 12.56 -1.83
N LEU A 84 8.55 11.28 -1.52
CA LEU A 84 9.51 10.26 -1.90
C LEU A 84 9.18 9.79 -3.32
N LEU A 85 10.15 9.88 -4.23
CA LEU A 85 9.97 9.54 -5.65
C LEU A 85 11.17 8.75 -6.16
N ASN A 86 10.93 7.59 -6.76
CA ASN A 86 11.99 6.82 -7.39
C ASN A 86 12.51 7.53 -8.66
N ASN A 87 13.80 7.36 -8.97
CA ASN A 87 14.43 7.97 -10.14
C ASN A 87 14.01 7.34 -11.48
N ASP A 88 13.30 6.21 -11.47
CA ASP A 88 12.77 5.49 -12.63
C ASP A 88 11.26 5.71 -12.83
N VAL A 89 10.78 6.88 -12.40
CA VAL A 89 9.41 7.36 -12.57
C VAL A 89 9.36 8.52 -13.55
N VAL A 90 8.39 8.51 -14.46
CA VAL A 90 8.05 9.65 -15.33
C VAL A 90 6.68 10.18 -14.89
N VAL A 91 6.68 11.40 -14.33
CA VAL A 91 5.46 12.06 -13.88
C VAL A 91 4.69 12.66 -15.06
N THR A 92 3.43 12.97 -14.83
CA THR A 92 2.47 13.32 -15.89
C THR A 92 1.69 14.58 -15.51
N LYS A 93 0.96 15.16 -16.46
CA LYS A 93 0.19 16.39 -16.23
C LYS A 93 -0.74 16.27 -15.01
N ASN A 94 -0.82 17.33 -14.20
CA ASN A 94 -1.65 17.44 -12.98
C ASN A 94 -1.30 16.50 -11.82
N TRP A 95 -0.28 15.64 -11.93
CA TRP A 95 0.00 14.61 -10.93
C TRP A 95 0.10 15.15 -9.50
N LEU A 96 1.00 16.11 -9.25
CA LEU A 96 1.24 16.63 -7.91
C LEU A 96 0.03 17.39 -7.37
N LYS A 97 -0.65 18.16 -8.22
CA LYS A 97 -1.88 18.87 -7.86
C LYS A 97 -2.96 17.90 -7.37
N ASN A 98 -3.19 16.80 -8.09
CA ASN A 98 -4.19 15.81 -7.69
C ASN A 98 -3.80 15.10 -6.38
N LEU A 99 -2.52 14.75 -6.20
CA LEU A 99 -2.03 14.20 -4.93
C LEU A 99 -2.24 15.17 -3.77
N ILE A 100 -1.89 16.45 -3.93
CA ILE A 100 -2.12 17.49 -2.90
C ILE A 100 -3.61 17.62 -2.60
N ASN A 101 -4.49 17.64 -3.61
CA ASN A 101 -5.93 17.70 -3.41
C ASN A 101 -6.42 16.54 -2.53
N CYS A 102 -5.97 15.31 -2.78
CA CYS A 102 -6.31 14.15 -1.96
C CYS A 102 -5.73 14.25 -0.55
N LEU A 103 -4.45 14.64 -0.42
CA LEU A 103 -3.73 14.76 0.85
C LEU A 103 -4.39 15.73 1.82
N TYR A 104 -5.00 16.79 1.30
CA TYR A 104 -5.65 17.84 2.09
C TYR A 104 -7.17 17.79 2.09
N ALA A 105 -7.78 16.81 1.41
CA ALA A 105 -9.25 16.65 1.38
C ALA A 105 -9.84 16.33 2.76
N LYS A 106 -9.10 15.58 3.60
CA LYS A 106 -9.46 15.28 4.98
C LYS A 106 -8.30 15.60 5.92
N LYS A 107 -8.64 16.00 7.15
CA LYS A 107 -7.65 16.40 8.16
C LYS A 107 -6.74 15.24 8.55
N ASP A 108 -7.30 14.04 8.61
CA ASP A 108 -6.64 12.79 9.01
C ASP A 108 -5.89 12.09 7.88
N THR A 109 -5.99 12.54 6.63
CA THR A 109 -5.14 12.04 5.55
C THR A 109 -3.69 12.47 5.77
N ALA A 110 -2.78 11.52 5.91
CA ALA A 110 -1.36 11.77 6.18
C ALA A 110 -0.46 11.53 4.98
N ALA A 111 -0.80 10.56 4.14
CA ALA A 111 -0.02 10.21 2.97
C ALA A 111 -0.90 9.78 1.79
N VAL A 112 -0.43 10.03 0.58
CA VAL A 112 -1.10 9.63 -0.66
C VAL A 112 -0.10 9.11 -1.70
N GLY A 113 -0.57 8.25 -2.59
CA GLY A 113 0.21 7.71 -3.71
C GLY A 113 -0.64 7.57 -4.97
N PRO A 114 -0.07 7.70 -6.17
CA PRO A 114 -0.80 7.55 -7.43
C PRO A 114 -0.91 6.07 -7.85
N VAL A 115 -1.71 5.82 -8.89
CA VAL A 115 -1.63 4.56 -9.64
C VAL A 115 -0.51 4.62 -10.69
N THR A 116 -0.09 3.46 -11.18
CA THR A 116 0.96 3.35 -12.21
C THR A 116 0.71 2.18 -13.16
N ASN A 117 1.60 1.97 -14.13
CA ASN A 117 1.59 0.80 -15.03
C ASN A 117 2.28 -0.41 -14.39
N SER A 118 3.17 -0.22 -13.42
CA SER A 118 3.98 -1.30 -12.83
C SER A 118 4.27 -1.03 -11.36
N ALA A 119 3.55 -1.69 -10.47
CA ALA A 119 3.78 -1.70 -9.03
C ALA A 119 3.03 -2.87 -8.39
N SER A 120 3.46 -3.26 -7.19
CA SER A 120 2.77 -4.24 -6.38
C SER A 120 1.52 -3.65 -5.70
N TYR A 121 0.86 -4.46 -4.86
CA TYR A 121 -0.20 -4.03 -3.96
C TYR A 121 -1.34 -3.27 -4.66
N TYR A 122 -1.76 -3.78 -5.82
CA TYR A 122 -2.89 -3.26 -6.61
C TYR A 122 -2.80 -1.77 -6.97
N SER A 123 -1.57 -1.23 -7.00
CA SER A 123 -1.30 0.15 -7.44
C SER A 123 -1.09 0.24 -8.96
N ALA A 124 -0.86 -0.90 -9.63
CA ALA A 124 -0.83 -0.99 -11.07
C ALA A 124 -2.25 -1.03 -11.67
N ILE A 125 -2.47 -0.32 -12.77
CA ILE A 125 -3.68 -0.40 -13.61
C ILE A 125 -3.36 -1.05 -14.95
N PRO A 126 -4.30 -1.80 -15.55
CA PRO A 126 -4.12 -2.34 -16.89
C PRO A 126 -4.10 -1.19 -17.91
N ILE A 127 -2.95 -0.97 -18.52
CA ILE A 127 -2.75 0.05 -19.56
C ILE A 127 -1.66 -0.40 -20.53
N SER A 128 -1.74 0.06 -21.78
CA SER A 128 -0.73 -0.18 -22.79
C SER A 128 -0.49 1.09 -23.61
N TYR A 129 0.78 1.35 -23.88
CA TYR A 129 1.28 2.41 -24.78
C TYR A 129 2.66 1.97 -25.26
N THR A 130 3.09 2.46 -26.42
CA THR A 130 4.35 2.04 -27.05
C THR A 130 5.50 3.00 -26.77
N ASN A 131 5.20 4.23 -26.35
CA ASN A 131 6.17 5.28 -26.12
C ASN A 131 5.68 6.31 -25.08
N ILE A 132 6.59 7.17 -24.62
CA ILE A 132 6.30 8.20 -23.60
C ILE A 132 5.28 9.23 -24.07
N GLN A 133 5.20 9.54 -25.35
CA GLN A 133 4.21 10.49 -25.86
C GLN A 133 2.79 9.94 -25.72
N GLU A 134 2.54 8.71 -26.19
CA GLU A 134 1.25 8.02 -26.02
C GLU A 134 0.87 7.90 -24.54
N MET A 135 1.84 7.59 -23.67
CA MET A 135 1.64 7.55 -22.22
C MET A 135 1.16 8.90 -21.68
N GLN A 136 1.77 10.01 -22.10
CA GLN A 136 1.40 11.36 -21.66
C GLN A 136 0.02 11.79 -22.20
N GLU A 137 -0.33 11.39 -23.43
CA GLU A 137 -1.65 11.62 -24.03
C GLU A 137 -2.74 10.90 -23.21
N PHE A 138 -2.53 9.62 -22.88
CA PHE A 138 -3.40 8.87 -21.97
C PHE A 138 -3.52 9.58 -20.62
N ALA A 139 -2.39 9.91 -19.99
CA ALA A 139 -2.36 10.49 -18.66
C ALA A 139 -3.08 11.86 -18.61
N SER A 140 -3.02 12.66 -19.68
CA SER A 140 -3.73 13.94 -19.74
C SER A 140 -5.26 13.78 -19.67
N GLY A 141 -5.79 12.70 -20.26
CA GLY A 141 -7.21 12.35 -20.15
C GLY A 141 -7.55 11.66 -18.81
N PHE A 142 -6.60 10.90 -18.25
CA PHE A 142 -6.80 10.15 -17.01
C PHE A 142 -6.74 11.04 -15.76
N ASN A 143 -5.80 11.99 -15.70
CA ASN A 143 -5.47 12.80 -14.52
C ASN A 143 -6.46 13.94 -14.27
N GLN A 144 -7.74 13.59 -14.20
CA GLN A 144 -8.86 14.47 -13.87
C GLN A 144 -9.26 14.20 -12.43
N SER A 145 -9.04 15.17 -11.55
CA SER A 145 -9.24 14.98 -10.11
C SER A 145 -10.68 14.54 -9.82
N ASN A 146 -10.84 13.43 -9.11
CA ASN A 146 -12.13 12.89 -8.71
C ASN A 146 -12.00 12.19 -7.34
N SER A 147 -12.60 12.80 -6.31
CA SER A 147 -12.52 12.29 -4.94
C SER A 147 -13.17 10.94 -4.72
N GLU A 148 -14.11 10.53 -5.58
CA GLU A 148 -14.76 9.22 -5.52
C GLU A 148 -13.81 8.08 -5.90
N LYS A 149 -12.69 8.40 -6.57
CA LYS A 149 -11.66 7.45 -6.98
C LYS A 149 -10.54 7.29 -5.94
N TRP A 150 -10.59 8.02 -4.82
CA TRP A 150 -9.58 7.90 -3.79
C TRP A 150 -9.89 6.72 -2.87
N GLU A 151 -8.98 5.76 -2.80
CA GLU A 151 -9.15 4.54 -2.01
C GLU A 151 -8.29 4.62 -0.75
N GLU A 152 -8.92 4.54 0.43
CA GLU A 152 -8.17 4.37 1.68
C GLU A 152 -7.42 3.03 1.63
N ARG A 153 -6.13 3.03 1.97
CA ARG A 153 -5.25 1.86 1.91
C ARG A 153 -4.53 1.65 3.22
N MET A 154 -4.29 0.39 3.61
CA MET A 154 -3.43 0.05 4.75
C MET A 154 -1.96 0.42 4.51
N LYS A 155 -1.48 0.29 3.26
CA LYS A 155 -0.15 0.72 2.86
C LYS A 155 -0.12 1.33 1.46
N LEU A 156 0.92 2.10 1.20
CA LEU A 156 1.27 2.64 -0.12
C LEU A 156 2.64 2.11 -0.53
N ILE A 157 2.89 2.02 -1.84
CA ILE A 157 4.18 1.58 -2.38
C ILE A 157 5.11 2.77 -2.57
N GLY A 158 6.36 2.64 -2.12
CA GLY A 158 7.36 3.71 -2.05
C GLY A 158 7.89 4.28 -3.37
N PHE A 159 7.34 3.90 -4.54
CA PHE A 159 7.77 4.48 -5.83
C PHE A 159 7.40 5.95 -5.98
N CYS A 160 6.28 6.35 -5.37
CA CYS A 160 5.80 7.72 -5.28
C CYS A 160 4.87 7.85 -4.08
N MET A 161 5.33 8.51 -3.02
CA MET A 161 4.56 8.69 -1.79
C MET A 161 4.68 10.13 -1.28
N LEU A 162 3.57 10.86 -1.25
CA LEU A 162 3.47 12.22 -0.75
C LEU A 162 2.96 12.19 0.70
N ILE A 163 3.73 12.73 1.63
CA ILE A 163 3.48 12.67 3.08
C ILE A 163 3.50 14.10 3.65
N LYS A 164 2.57 14.41 4.56
CA LYS A 164 2.63 15.67 5.33
C LYS A 164 3.88 15.67 6.22
N LYS A 165 4.71 16.71 6.15
CA LYS A 165 5.93 16.82 6.97
C LYS A 165 5.63 16.75 8.46
N THR A 166 4.53 17.38 8.90
CA THR A 166 4.08 17.35 10.30
C THR A 166 3.80 15.94 10.81
N VAL A 167 3.41 15.01 9.93
CA VAL A 167 3.22 13.60 10.31
C VAL A 167 4.57 12.91 10.48
N LEU A 168 5.54 13.16 9.60
CA LEU A 168 6.90 12.64 9.75
C LEU A 168 7.59 13.15 11.02
N ASP A 169 7.36 14.42 11.37
CA ASP A 169 7.85 15.01 12.63
C ASP A 169 7.27 14.28 13.85
N GLU A 170 6.05 13.75 13.77
CA GLU A 170 5.39 13.01 14.84
C GLU A 170 5.81 11.53 14.90
N ILE A 171 5.89 10.85 13.75
CA ILE A 171 6.06 9.39 13.68
C ILE A 171 7.52 8.95 13.48
N GLY A 172 8.41 9.89 13.18
CA GLY A 172 9.78 9.65 12.78
C GLY A 172 9.92 9.32 11.29
N LEU A 173 11.17 9.30 10.81
CA LEU A 173 11.51 9.10 9.41
C LEU A 173 11.37 7.63 8.96
N LEU A 174 11.86 7.25 7.78
CA LEU A 174 11.90 5.85 7.36
C LEU A 174 12.81 5.04 8.29
N ASP A 175 12.41 3.79 8.57
CA ASP A 175 13.15 2.94 9.48
C ASP A 175 14.35 2.29 8.77
N GLU A 176 15.55 2.74 9.14
CA GLU A 176 16.79 2.30 8.51
C GLU A 176 17.11 0.81 8.77
N ARG A 177 16.35 0.12 9.66
CA ARG A 177 16.41 -1.34 9.80
C ARG A 177 16.17 -2.08 8.49
N PHE A 178 15.36 -1.52 7.60
CA PHE A 178 15.00 -2.14 6.31
C PHE A 178 16.04 -1.89 5.20
N THR A 179 17.24 -1.40 5.53
CA THR A 179 18.37 -1.30 4.57
C THR A 179 18.74 -2.68 3.99
N PRO A 180 18.98 -2.80 2.67
CA PRO A 180 19.12 -1.73 1.66
C PRO A 180 17.82 -1.20 1.03
N GLY A 181 16.65 -1.73 1.38
CA GLY A 181 15.32 -1.28 0.93
C GLY A 181 14.30 -2.43 0.99
N ASN A 182 13.04 -2.16 0.63
CA ASN A 182 11.86 -3.01 0.83
C ASN A 182 11.42 -3.09 2.30
N TYR A 183 10.12 -2.97 2.53
CA TYR A 183 9.41 -2.93 3.83
C TYR A 183 9.48 -1.60 4.58
N GLU A 184 10.31 -0.63 4.20
CA GLU A 184 10.26 0.72 4.80
C GLU A 184 8.96 1.48 4.50
N ASP A 185 8.33 1.21 3.35
CA ASP A 185 7.05 1.77 2.91
C ASP A 185 5.86 1.08 3.59
N ASP A 186 5.90 -0.24 3.75
CA ASP A 186 5.02 -1.01 4.64
C ASP A 186 5.08 -0.45 6.08
N ASP A 187 6.30 -0.28 6.61
CA ASP A 187 6.54 0.16 7.97
C ASP A 187 6.01 1.56 8.27
N ILE A 188 6.33 2.52 7.42
CA ILE A 188 5.87 3.89 7.63
C ILE A 188 4.35 3.97 7.50
N SER A 189 3.75 3.19 6.60
CA SER A 189 2.29 3.11 6.47
C SER A 189 1.61 2.63 7.74
N LEU A 190 2.15 1.58 8.36
CA LEU A 190 1.64 1.08 9.64
C LEU A 190 1.83 2.09 10.78
N ARG A 191 2.98 2.78 10.84
CA ARG A 191 3.20 3.83 11.85
C ARG A 191 2.23 5.01 11.69
N ILE A 192 1.89 5.38 10.45
CA ILE A 192 0.85 6.39 10.14
C ILE A 192 -0.51 5.94 10.71
N TYR A 193 -0.94 4.70 10.42
CA TYR A 193 -2.20 4.15 10.96
C TYR A 193 -2.21 4.05 12.48
N GLN A 194 -1.07 3.68 13.08
CA GLN A 194 -0.95 3.53 14.53
C GLN A 194 -1.30 4.84 15.24
N LYS A 195 -0.92 5.98 14.64
CA LYS A 195 -1.26 7.34 15.11
C LYS A 195 -2.69 7.81 14.79
N GLY A 196 -3.48 7.01 14.09
CA GLY A 196 -4.86 7.34 13.74
C GLY A 196 -5.01 8.19 12.47
N TYR A 197 -3.94 8.30 11.68
CA TYR A 197 -4.01 8.90 10.35
C TYR A 197 -4.31 7.86 9.27
N LYS A 198 -4.64 8.35 8.07
CA LYS A 198 -5.04 7.54 6.92
C LYS A 198 -4.12 7.73 5.73
N LEU A 199 -4.05 6.70 4.88
CA LEU A 199 -3.35 6.73 3.59
C LEU A 199 -4.34 6.53 2.45
N PHE A 200 -4.13 7.19 1.32
CA PHE A 200 -4.99 7.04 0.14
C PHE A 200 -4.21 6.74 -1.15
N LEU A 201 -4.73 5.81 -1.93
CA LEU A 201 -4.35 5.61 -3.32
C LEU A 201 -5.23 6.50 -4.22
N CYS A 202 -4.62 7.42 -4.93
CA CYS A 202 -5.27 8.35 -5.85
C CYS A 202 -5.46 7.69 -7.22
N ARG A 203 -6.58 6.98 -7.44
CA ARG A 203 -6.85 6.32 -8.74
C ARG A 203 -7.30 7.28 -9.85
N ASP A 204 -7.38 8.56 -9.55
CA ASP A 204 -7.54 9.66 -10.51
C ASP A 204 -6.20 10.23 -10.96
N THR A 205 -5.08 9.62 -10.56
CA THR A 205 -3.73 10.12 -10.83
C THR A 205 -2.83 8.97 -11.27
N PHE A 206 -2.40 8.99 -12.52
CA PHE A 206 -1.50 8.02 -13.11
C PHE A 206 -0.12 8.62 -13.35
N ILE A 207 0.94 7.90 -12.99
CA ILE A 207 2.31 8.18 -13.42
C ILE A 207 2.99 6.91 -13.93
N HIS A 208 4.00 7.05 -14.80
CA HIS A 208 4.72 5.90 -15.31
C HIS A 208 5.86 5.49 -14.37
N HIS A 209 6.00 4.20 -14.13
CA HIS A 209 7.12 3.60 -13.40
C HIS A 209 7.73 2.49 -14.28
N TYR A 210 9.04 2.57 -14.53
CA TYR A 210 9.76 1.57 -15.32
C TYR A 210 9.90 0.24 -14.57
N GLY A 211 9.97 0.30 -13.24
CA GLY A 211 9.95 -0.85 -12.33
C GLY A 211 11.26 -1.61 -12.29
N SER A 212 11.76 -1.82 -11.07
CA SER A 212 12.92 -2.67 -10.74
C SER A 212 14.18 -2.40 -11.56
N ALA A 213 14.37 -1.18 -12.09
CA ALA A 213 15.52 -0.83 -12.92
C ALA A 213 16.86 -1.07 -12.21
N SER A 214 16.91 -0.90 -10.88
CA SER A 214 18.11 -1.12 -10.06
C SER A 214 18.31 -2.55 -9.56
N TRP A 215 17.31 -3.43 -9.68
CA TRP A 215 17.34 -4.80 -9.13
C TRP A 215 17.26 -5.91 -10.18
N LYS A 216 16.93 -5.56 -11.43
CA LYS A 216 16.75 -6.50 -12.55
C LYS A 216 17.98 -7.36 -12.88
N GLU A 217 19.18 -6.92 -12.50
CA GLU A 217 20.42 -7.62 -12.80
C GLU A 217 20.84 -8.66 -11.73
N ASP A 218 20.21 -8.69 -10.54
CA ASP A 218 20.57 -9.61 -9.44
C ASP A 218 19.35 -10.13 -8.65
N ASN A 219 18.51 -10.92 -9.33
CA ASN A 219 17.28 -11.50 -8.77
C ASN A 219 17.51 -12.37 -7.51
N ILE A 220 18.67 -13.02 -7.40
CA ILE A 220 19.02 -13.86 -6.25
C ILE A 220 19.23 -12.97 -5.02
N ASN A 221 20.01 -11.91 -5.16
CA ASN A 221 20.27 -10.97 -4.08
C ASN A 221 19.00 -10.21 -3.67
N PHE A 222 18.15 -9.83 -4.63
CA PHE A 222 16.83 -9.25 -4.35
C PHE A 222 15.99 -10.17 -3.45
N SER A 223 15.88 -11.45 -3.78
CA SER A 223 15.11 -12.42 -2.99
C SER A 223 15.69 -12.62 -1.58
N ILE A 224 17.02 -12.62 -1.44
CA ILE A 224 17.70 -12.70 -0.15
C ILE A 224 17.40 -11.47 0.72
N VAL A 225 17.49 -10.27 0.13
CA VAL A 225 17.17 -9.01 0.82
C VAL A 225 15.70 -9.00 1.25
N LEU A 226 14.78 -9.37 0.37
CA LEU A 226 13.35 -9.42 0.68
C LEU A 226 13.04 -10.37 1.84
N ASN A 227 13.60 -11.58 1.82
CA ASN A 227 13.41 -12.56 2.90
C ASN A 227 14.02 -12.08 4.23
N LYS A 228 15.19 -11.45 4.19
CA LYS A 228 15.83 -10.87 5.38
C LYS A 228 14.97 -9.76 5.97
N ASN A 229 14.43 -8.87 5.14
CA ASN A 229 13.61 -7.75 5.60
C ASN A 229 12.20 -8.17 6.01
N SER A 230 11.63 -9.22 5.40
CA SER A 230 10.39 -9.85 5.88
C SER A 230 10.54 -10.34 7.34
N LYS A 231 11.66 -10.98 7.68
CA LYS A 231 11.95 -11.38 9.06
C LYS A 231 12.03 -10.19 10.01
N LYS A 232 12.73 -9.12 9.62
CA LYS A 232 12.78 -7.87 10.42
C LYS A 232 11.41 -7.23 10.59
N PHE A 233 10.57 -7.29 9.55
CA PHE A 233 9.20 -6.80 9.59
C PHE A 233 8.38 -7.61 10.61
N TYR A 234 8.45 -8.93 10.53
CA TYR A 234 7.81 -9.82 11.50
C TYR A 234 8.32 -9.60 12.93
N GLU A 235 9.63 -9.44 13.13
CA GLU A 235 10.21 -9.14 14.45
C GLU A 235 9.68 -7.80 15.01
N LYS A 236 9.53 -6.78 14.16
CA LYS A 236 9.02 -5.46 14.56
C LYS A 236 7.52 -5.50 14.87
N TRP A 237 6.72 -6.08 13.97
CA TRP A 237 5.26 -5.96 14.00
C TRP A 237 4.54 -7.17 14.58
N GLY A 238 5.20 -8.32 14.68
CA GLY A 238 4.67 -9.60 15.18
C GLY A 238 3.64 -10.26 14.27
N PHE A 239 3.61 -9.89 12.99
CA PHE A 239 2.82 -10.51 11.94
C PHE A 239 3.54 -10.37 10.58
N SER A 240 3.18 -11.20 9.61
CA SER A 240 3.71 -11.12 8.24
C SER A 240 3.01 -10.05 7.40
N GLU A 241 3.63 -9.63 6.31
CA GLU A 241 3.08 -8.70 5.32
C GLU A 241 1.74 -9.13 4.71
N GLU A 242 1.43 -10.42 4.74
CA GLU A 242 0.15 -10.97 4.28
C GLU A 242 -1.04 -10.37 5.04
N ASN A 243 -0.83 -9.93 6.29
CA ASN A 243 -1.85 -9.24 7.10
C ASN A 243 -2.24 -7.87 6.53
N LEU A 244 -1.50 -7.37 5.54
CA LEU A 244 -1.79 -6.14 4.82
C LEU A 244 -2.52 -6.41 3.51
N PHE A 245 -2.70 -7.66 3.06
CA PHE A 245 -3.24 -7.96 1.74
C PHE A 245 -4.75 -7.71 1.62
N ILE A 246 -5.17 -7.40 0.39
CA ILE A 246 -6.57 -7.19 0.03
C ILE A 246 -7.04 -8.41 -0.76
N HIS A 247 -8.03 -9.11 -0.24
CA HIS A 247 -8.53 -10.35 -0.84
C HIS A 247 -9.60 -10.09 -1.90
N TYR A 248 -9.21 -9.47 -3.02
CA TYR A 248 -10.13 -9.09 -4.10
C TYR A 248 -10.92 -10.26 -4.68
N ASN A 249 -10.32 -11.45 -4.77
CA ASN A 249 -10.98 -12.67 -5.22
C ASN A 249 -12.22 -13.01 -4.37
N LEU A 250 -12.13 -12.88 -3.04
CA LEU A 250 -13.26 -13.11 -2.14
C LEU A 250 -14.36 -12.06 -2.36
N LEU A 251 -13.95 -10.81 -2.54
CA LEU A 251 -14.87 -9.68 -2.72
C LEU A 251 -15.62 -9.75 -4.06
N GLU A 252 -14.96 -10.17 -5.13
CA GLU A 252 -15.61 -10.39 -6.43
C GLU A 252 -16.65 -11.51 -6.39
N ILE A 253 -16.41 -12.56 -5.60
CA ILE A 253 -17.40 -13.61 -5.37
C ILE A 253 -18.59 -13.05 -4.58
N ALA A 254 -18.32 -12.27 -3.53
CA ALA A 254 -19.36 -11.63 -2.73
C ALA A 254 -20.27 -10.73 -3.57
N ASP A 255 -19.69 -9.86 -4.40
CA ASP A 255 -20.44 -8.95 -5.27
C ASP A 255 -21.42 -9.68 -6.18
N ARG A 256 -21.06 -10.87 -6.67
CA ARG A 256 -21.96 -11.71 -7.48
C ARG A 256 -23.07 -12.36 -6.66
N ILE A 257 -22.74 -12.83 -5.45
CA ILE A 257 -23.69 -13.53 -4.56
C ILE A 257 -24.77 -12.58 -4.03
N VAL A 258 -24.38 -11.34 -3.68
CA VAL A 258 -25.30 -10.37 -3.04
C VAL A 258 -25.75 -9.24 -3.96
N ALA A 259 -25.60 -9.40 -5.28
CA ALA A 259 -25.95 -8.37 -6.27
C ALA A 259 -27.38 -7.81 -6.09
N ASP A 260 -28.34 -8.69 -5.78
CA ASP A 260 -29.75 -8.35 -5.60
C ASP A 260 -30.17 -8.21 -4.12
N VAL A 261 -29.22 -8.25 -3.17
CA VAL A 261 -29.50 -8.15 -1.75
C VAL A 261 -29.33 -6.70 -1.29
N PRO A 262 -30.36 -6.06 -0.69
CA PRO A 262 -30.22 -4.72 -0.15
C PRO A 262 -29.12 -4.63 0.91
N GLN A 263 -28.25 -3.62 0.80
CA GLN A 263 -27.18 -3.40 1.78
C GLN A 263 -27.72 -2.91 3.13
N GLU A 264 -28.86 -2.24 3.16
CA GLU A 264 -29.46 -1.75 4.41
C GLU A 264 -29.90 -2.92 5.28
N GLY A 265 -29.34 -2.99 6.51
CA GLY A 265 -29.56 -4.11 7.42
C GLY A 265 -28.71 -5.35 7.11
N MET A 266 -27.88 -5.33 6.06
CA MET A 266 -26.90 -6.38 5.77
C MET A 266 -25.81 -6.38 6.84
N ASN A 267 -25.50 -7.55 7.40
CA ASN A 267 -24.36 -7.73 8.30
C ASN A 267 -23.28 -8.57 7.60
N ILE A 268 -22.04 -8.11 7.62
CA ILE A 268 -20.87 -8.77 7.04
C ILE A 268 -19.85 -9.04 8.14
N LEU A 269 -19.39 -10.28 8.21
CA LEU A 269 -18.31 -10.73 9.10
C LEU A 269 -17.07 -11.08 8.26
N TYR A 270 -15.90 -10.60 8.66
CA TYR A 270 -14.63 -10.93 8.01
C TYR A 270 -13.68 -11.60 9.01
N ILE A 271 -13.50 -12.92 8.88
CA ILE A 271 -12.63 -13.73 9.76
C ILE A 271 -11.27 -13.88 9.11
N GLY A 272 -10.21 -13.58 9.87
CA GLY A 272 -8.88 -13.38 9.31
C GLY A 272 -8.66 -11.96 8.85
N ALA A 273 -9.05 -11.00 9.69
CA ALA A 273 -9.07 -9.59 9.34
C ALA A 273 -7.68 -9.00 9.05
N GLY A 274 -6.62 -9.62 9.57
CA GLY A 274 -5.27 -9.09 9.55
C GLY A 274 -5.24 -7.69 10.12
N CYS A 275 -4.58 -6.77 9.42
CA CYS A 275 -4.61 -5.34 9.78
C CYS A 275 -5.86 -4.60 9.28
N GLY A 276 -6.75 -5.27 8.53
CA GLY A 276 -8.01 -4.69 8.04
C GLY A 276 -7.96 -4.13 6.61
N ALA A 277 -6.96 -4.47 5.81
CA ALA A 277 -6.89 -4.00 4.43
C ALA A 277 -8.10 -4.44 3.57
N THR A 278 -8.57 -5.68 3.72
CA THR A 278 -9.83 -6.12 3.09
C THR A 278 -11.06 -5.43 3.72
N LEU A 279 -11.06 -5.15 5.04
CA LEU A 279 -12.17 -4.46 5.70
C LEU A 279 -12.41 -3.05 5.11
N LEU A 280 -11.35 -2.31 4.77
CA LEU A 280 -11.46 -1.03 4.07
C LEU A 280 -12.20 -1.18 2.73
N GLU A 281 -11.87 -2.20 1.96
CA GLU A 281 -12.50 -2.46 0.67
C GLU A 281 -13.96 -2.95 0.84
N ILE A 282 -14.27 -3.73 1.88
CA ILE A 282 -15.65 -4.10 2.23
C ILE A 282 -16.46 -2.85 2.56
N GLN A 283 -15.94 -1.93 3.37
CA GLN A 283 -16.62 -0.65 3.69
C GLN A 283 -16.88 0.19 2.44
N ARG A 284 -15.94 0.18 1.49
CA ARG A 284 -16.07 0.90 0.23
C ARG A 284 -17.15 0.30 -0.68
N ARG A 285 -17.23 -1.03 -0.78
CA ARG A 285 -18.22 -1.74 -1.62
C ARG A 285 -19.62 -1.79 -1.00
N TYR A 286 -19.69 -1.90 0.32
CA TYR A 286 -20.93 -2.06 1.08
C TYR A 286 -21.12 -0.95 2.13
N PRO A 287 -21.17 0.33 1.74
CA PRO A 287 -21.18 1.46 2.68
C PRO A 287 -22.41 1.53 3.59
N LYS A 288 -23.49 0.81 3.26
CA LYS A 288 -24.71 0.76 4.08
C LYS A 288 -24.81 -0.51 4.96
N ALA A 289 -23.86 -1.44 4.82
CA ALA A 289 -23.84 -2.67 5.61
C ALA A 289 -23.17 -2.44 6.98
N PHE A 290 -23.59 -3.21 7.99
CA PHE A 290 -22.82 -3.36 9.22
C PHE A 290 -21.67 -4.33 8.97
N ILE A 291 -20.45 -3.91 9.29
CA ILE A 291 -19.22 -4.67 9.03
C ILE A 291 -18.48 -4.87 10.35
N CYS A 292 -18.02 -6.09 10.59
CA CYS A 292 -17.17 -6.43 11.73
C CYS A 292 -16.12 -7.47 11.33
N GLY A 293 -15.00 -7.47 12.07
CA GLY A 293 -13.87 -8.36 11.84
C GLY A 293 -13.63 -9.33 12.99
N VAL A 294 -12.92 -10.41 12.70
CA VAL A 294 -12.27 -11.25 13.71
C VAL A 294 -10.83 -11.50 13.29
N GLU A 295 -9.91 -11.36 14.23
CA GLU A 295 -8.49 -11.62 14.02
C GLU A 295 -7.91 -12.33 15.25
N SER A 296 -7.03 -13.31 15.07
CA SER A 296 -6.42 -14.04 16.17
C SER A 296 -5.10 -13.44 16.63
N ASN A 297 -4.39 -12.73 15.74
CA ASN A 297 -3.18 -11.99 16.08
C ASN A 297 -3.52 -10.64 16.73
N GLU A 298 -3.25 -10.51 18.03
CA GLU A 298 -3.53 -9.30 18.82
C GLU A 298 -2.94 -8.03 18.20
N LYS A 299 -1.71 -8.10 17.67
CA LYS A 299 -1.04 -6.93 17.09
C LYS A 299 -1.69 -6.48 15.78
N ALA A 300 -2.13 -7.43 14.95
CA ALA A 300 -2.86 -7.12 13.71
C ALA A 300 -4.28 -6.60 14.02
N ALA A 301 -4.97 -7.22 14.98
CA ALA A 301 -6.32 -6.85 15.39
C ALA A 301 -6.45 -5.38 15.84
N VAL A 302 -5.39 -4.81 16.45
CA VAL A 302 -5.33 -3.39 16.82
C VAL A 302 -5.54 -2.47 15.62
N PHE A 303 -4.98 -2.82 14.45
CA PHE A 303 -5.16 -2.04 13.22
C PHE A 303 -6.56 -2.24 12.64
N ALA A 304 -7.02 -3.49 12.54
CA ALA A 304 -8.35 -3.80 12.01
C ALA A 304 -9.46 -3.11 12.83
N ASN A 305 -9.31 -3.04 14.16
CA ASN A 305 -10.28 -2.41 15.04
C ASN A 305 -10.39 -0.88 14.86
N LYS A 306 -9.38 -0.23 14.25
CA LYS A 306 -9.47 1.20 13.86
C LYS A 306 -10.34 1.41 12.61
N ILE A 307 -10.58 0.35 11.83
CA ILE A 307 -11.36 0.39 10.58
C ILE A 307 -12.81 -0.02 10.86
N ALA A 308 -13.00 -1.19 11.47
CA ALA A 308 -14.31 -1.73 11.83
C ALA A 308 -14.21 -2.46 13.17
N PRO A 309 -15.30 -2.55 13.95
CA PRO A 309 -15.31 -3.33 15.20
C PRO A 309 -14.72 -4.72 14.96
N THR A 310 -13.60 -5.02 15.62
CA THR A 310 -12.85 -6.25 15.41
C THR A 310 -12.62 -6.95 16.74
N ILE A 311 -13.01 -8.22 16.81
CA ILE A 311 -12.81 -9.06 17.99
C ILE A 311 -11.48 -9.78 17.85
N CYS A 312 -10.62 -9.67 18.86
CA CYS A 312 -9.38 -10.42 18.94
C CYS A 312 -9.62 -11.77 19.65
N ILE A 313 -9.63 -12.88 18.91
CA ILE A 313 -9.85 -14.21 19.50
C ILE A 313 -9.29 -15.33 18.62
N ASP A 314 -8.93 -16.45 19.25
CA ASP A 314 -8.74 -17.72 18.55
C ASP A 314 -10.02 -18.13 17.81
N TYR A 315 -9.90 -18.46 16.53
CA TYR A 315 -11.05 -18.78 15.68
C TYR A 315 -11.88 -19.97 16.21
N ASN A 316 -11.29 -20.89 16.96
CA ASN A 316 -12.01 -22.02 17.57
C ASN A 316 -13.02 -21.59 18.64
N LYS A 317 -12.87 -20.38 19.19
CA LYS A 317 -13.73 -19.83 20.24
C LYS A 317 -14.73 -18.81 19.72
N LEU A 318 -14.91 -18.73 18.40
CA LEU A 318 -15.85 -17.80 17.75
C LEU A 318 -17.28 -17.89 18.32
N SER A 319 -17.74 -19.09 18.65
CA SER A 319 -19.08 -19.32 19.21
C SER A 319 -19.33 -18.60 20.53
N GLU A 320 -18.28 -18.27 21.29
CA GLU A 320 -18.36 -17.61 22.60
C GLU A 320 -18.63 -16.10 22.49
N VAL A 321 -18.23 -15.49 21.37
CA VAL A 321 -18.17 -14.01 21.23
C VAL A 321 -19.01 -13.45 20.10
N LEU A 322 -19.41 -14.28 19.13
CA LEU A 322 -20.33 -13.84 18.09
C LEU A 322 -21.70 -13.55 18.70
N ASP A 323 -22.16 -12.33 18.52
CA ASP A 323 -23.43 -11.83 19.06
C ASP A 323 -24.67 -12.57 18.48
N LYS A 324 -25.87 -12.09 18.82
CA LYS A 324 -27.12 -12.66 18.27
C LYS A 324 -27.39 -12.23 16.82
N LYS A 325 -26.53 -11.42 16.18
CA LYS A 325 -26.76 -10.99 14.79
C LYS A 325 -26.63 -12.17 13.84
N LYS A 326 -27.30 -11.99 12.69
CA LYS A 326 -27.23 -12.91 11.58
C LYS A 326 -26.49 -12.24 10.42
N PHE A 327 -25.54 -12.96 9.85
CA PHE A 327 -24.67 -12.44 8.79
C PHE A 327 -25.16 -12.88 7.41
N GLN A 328 -25.20 -11.92 6.50
CA GLN A 328 -25.49 -12.15 5.10
C GLN A 328 -24.26 -12.70 4.36
N ILE A 329 -23.08 -12.23 4.75
CA ILE A 329 -21.80 -12.68 4.21
C ILE A 329 -20.86 -12.93 5.38
N VAL A 330 -20.23 -14.10 5.37
CA VAL A 330 -19.09 -14.39 6.23
C VAL A 330 -17.90 -14.74 5.35
N PHE A 331 -16.89 -13.90 5.37
CA PHE A 331 -15.62 -14.20 4.72
C PHE A 331 -14.71 -14.95 5.68
N LEU A 332 -13.95 -15.90 5.15
CA LEU A 332 -12.91 -16.62 5.86
C LEU A 332 -11.64 -16.67 5.02
N SER A 333 -10.70 -15.77 5.32
CA SER A 333 -9.46 -15.61 4.55
C SER A 333 -8.25 -16.29 5.17
N SER A 334 -8.14 -16.32 6.50
CA SER A 334 -7.01 -16.95 7.18
C SER A 334 -7.00 -18.46 6.97
N PRO A 335 -5.81 -19.08 6.87
CA PRO A 335 -5.70 -20.52 6.93
C PRO A 335 -6.16 -20.99 8.32
N ILE A 336 -7.08 -21.94 8.33
CA ILE A 336 -7.47 -22.67 9.53
C ILE A 336 -6.99 -24.10 9.37
N GLU A 337 -6.49 -24.68 10.46
CA GLU A 337 -6.06 -26.08 10.48
C GLU A 337 -7.25 -27.00 10.16
N PRO A 338 -7.04 -28.11 9.42
CA PRO A 338 -8.13 -28.97 8.95
C PRO A 338 -9.03 -29.51 10.07
N ASP A 339 -8.43 -29.86 11.22
CA ASP A 339 -9.10 -30.37 12.41
C ASP A 339 -9.99 -29.32 13.10
N GLN A 340 -9.70 -28.05 12.88
CA GLN A 340 -10.39 -26.89 13.47
C GLN A 340 -11.46 -26.31 12.53
N LEU A 341 -11.26 -26.45 11.22
CA LEU A 341 -12.09 -25.80 10.21
C LEU A 341 -13.57 -26.18 10.33
N MET A 342 -13.89 -27.45 10.61
CA MET A 342 -15.28 -27.90 10.77
C MET A 342 -15.97 -27.24 11.97
N ASN A 343 -15.27 -27.06 13.08
CA ASN A 343 -15.80 -26.39 14.27
C ASN A 343 -16.08 -24.91 13.99
N VAL A 344 -15.17 -24.26 13.26
CA VAL A 344 -15.31 -22.87 12.84
C VAL A 344 -16.48 -22.71 11.87
N ILE A 345 -16.58 -23.55 10.83
CA ILE A 345 -17.72 -23.55 9.90
C ILE A 345 -19.03 -23.78 10.64
N GLN A 346 -19.11 -24.76 11.54
CA GLN A 346 -20.32 -25.04 12.31
C GLN A 346 -20.73 -23.84 13.17
N SER A 347 -19.77 -23.18 13.82
CA SER A 347 -20.00 -21.97 14.62
C SER A 347 -20.53 -20.82 13.74
N ILE A 348 -19.97 -20.64 12.54
CA ILE A 348 -20.39 -19.62 11.58
C ILE A 348 -21.77 -19.93 11.00
N SER A 349 -22.05 -21.17 10.62
CA SER A 349 -23.32 -21.58 9.99
C SER A 349 -24.51 -21.27 10.89
N GLN A 350 -24.36 -21.41 12.21
CA GLN A 350 -25.39 -21.03 13.19
C GLN A 350 -25.66 -19.53 13.23
N LYS A 351 -24.76 -18.70 12.69
CA LYS A 351 -24.85 -17.23 12.64
C LYS A 351 -25.21 -16.70 11.25
N LEU A 352 -25.47 -17.56 10.26
CA LEU A 352 -25.95 -17.12 8.95
C LEU A 352 -27.41 -16.65 9.00
N ALA A 353 -27.71 -15.62 8.22
CA ALA A 353 -29.07 -15.26 7.82
C ALA A 353 -29.65 -16.38 6.92
N PRO A 354 -30.99 -16.43 6.71
CA PRO A 354 -31.61 -17.48 5.89
C PRO A 354 -31.05 -17.62 4.47
N THR A 355 -30.55 -16.52 3.88
CA THR A 355 -29.87 -16.50 2.57
C THR A 355 -28.38 -16.18 2.69
N GLY A 356 -27.81 -16.32 3.89
CA GLY A 356 -26.43 -15.98 4.18
C GLY A 356 -25.44 -16.95 3.55
N ASN A 357 -24.27 -16.44 3.18
CA ASN A 357 -23.23 -17.23 2.51
C ASN A 357 -21.90 -17.16 3.27
N ILE A 358 -21.14 -18.25 3.21
CA ILE A 358 -19.74 -18.31 3.64
C ILE A 358 -18.87 -18.30 2.39
N ILE A 359 -17.88 -17.40 2.33
CA ILE A 359 -16.94 -17.26 1.21
C ILE A 359 -15.54 -17.47 1.77
N MET A 360 -14.85 -18.50 1.29
CA MET A 360 -13.57 -18.97 1.85
C MET A 360 -12.43 -18.86 0.83
N SER A 361 -11.22 -18.58 1.32
CA SER A 361 -10.00 -18.60 0.51
C SER A 361 -9.58 -20.02 0.08
N GLU A 362 -8.84 -20.13 -1.03
CA GLU A 362 -8.36 -21.42 -1.56
C GLU A 362 -7.49 -22.21 -0.58
N PHE A 363 -6.75 -21.53 0.31
CA PHE A 363 -5.91 -22.19 1.33
C PHE A 363 -6.74 -23.13 2.22
N ASN A 364 -7.95 -22.71 2.57
CA ASN A 364 -8.85 -23.51 3.40
C ASN A 364 -9.35 -24.77 2.66
N PHE A 365 -9.45 -24.75 1.33
CA PHE A 365 -9.76 -25.93 0.53
C PHE A 365 -8.57 -26.90 0.41
N ARG A 366 -7.34 -26.37 0.26
CA ARG A 366 -6.14 -27.21 0.14
C ARG A 366 -5.78 -27.90 1.45
N ASN A 367 -5.90 -27.20 2.58
CA ASN A 367 -5.73 -27.80 3.90
C ASN A 367 -6.77 -28.92 4.14
N TYR A 368 -8.02 -28.71 3.74
CA TYR A 368 -9.08 -29.72 3.87
C TYR A 368 -8.90 -30.95 2.97
N ASN A 369 -8.19 -30.82 1.83
CA ASN A 369 -7.97 -31.90 0.87
C ASN A 369 -6.70 -32.74 1.12
N ILE A 370 -5.99 -32.57 2.24
CA ILE A 370 -4.85 -33.42 2.61
C ILE A 370 -5.24 -34.30 3.81
N SER A 371 -6.10 -35.30 3.54
CA SER A 371 -6.19 -36.56 4.29
C SER A 371 -7.10 -37.58 3.58
N GLN A 372 -6.83 -37.86 2.30
CA GLN A 372 -7.25 -39.09 1.60
C GLN A 372 -6.15 -39.39 0.57
N SER A 373 -5.11 -40.17 0.85
CA SER A 373 -5.19 -41.63 0.95
C SER A 373 -3.80 -42.20 1.31
N GLU A 374 -3.68 -42.80 2.48
CA GLU A 374 -2.90 -44.03 2.64
C GLU A 374 -3.92 -45.16 2.82
N ILE A 375 -4.09 -45.97 1.78
CA ILE A 375 -4.52 -47.37 1.84
C ILE A 375 -3.68 -48.14 0.83
#